data_AF-A0AAD9VC87-F1
#
_entry.id   AF-A0AAD9VC87-F1
#
_cell.length_a   1.000
_cell.length_b   1.000
_cell.length_c   1.000
_cell.angle_alpha   90.00
_cell.angle_beta   90.00
_cell.angle_gamma   90.00
#
_symmetry.space_group_name_H-M   'P 1'
#
loop_
_entity.id
_entity.type
_entity.pdbx_description
1 polymer ?
#
loop_
_entity_poly.entity_id
_entity_poly.type
_entity_poly.pdbx_seq_one_letter_code
_entity_poly.pdbx_strand_id
1 'polypeptide(L)'
;MEWTFLLLISITLGHHDVCHVQVNDRTDCGWFGINNETCQDRGCCYDDTYPDTIYCFYPTSNKCYGIDPSNRVDCGYFGIQREECENDRGCCFDHTVYGVAWCFEEFK
;
A
#
# COMPACT_ATOMS: atom_id res chain seq x y z
N MET A 1 0.20 36.25 -9.47
CA MET A 1 -0.44 35.17 -10.26
C MET A 1 0.53 34.05 -10.65
N GLU A 2 1.84 34.16 -10.39
CA GLU A 2 2.81 33.08 -10.65
C GLU A 2 3.07 32.15 -9.46
N TRP A 3 2.70 32.56 -8.24
CA TRP A 3 2.84 31.73 -7.04
C TRP A 3 1.87 30.55 -6.98
N THR A 4 0.66 30.68 -7.55
CA THR A 4 -0.29 29.57 -7.66
C THR A 4 0.15 28.54 -8.71
N PHE A 5 0.80 28.98 -9.78
CA PHE A 5 1.33 28.11 -10.84
C PHE A 5 2.51 27.25 -10.34
N LEU A 6 3.43 27.84 -9.57
CA LEU A 6 4.53 27.08 -8.95
C LEU A 6 4.04 26.09 -7.88
N LEU A 7 3.00 26.44 -7.12
CA LEU A 7 2.37 25.51 -6.18
C LEU A 7 1.74 24.31 -6.90
N LEU A 8 1.03 24.53 -8.01
CA LEU A 8 0.45 23.47 -8.83
C LEU A 8 1.51 22.55 -9.47
N ILE A 9 2.64 23.11 -9.91
CA ILE A 9 3.76 22.35 -10.49
C ILE A 9 4.41 21.42 -9.44
N SER A 10 4.60 21.89 -8.20
CA SER A 10 5.08 21.04 -7.11
C SER A 10 4.09 19.94 -6.71
N ILE A 11 2.78 20.20 -6.83
CA ILE A 11 1.72 19.23 -6.51
C ILE A 11 1.65 18.11 -7.57
N THR A 12 1.93 18.39 -8.85
CA THR A 12 1.84 17.38 -9.93
C THR A 12 3.11 16.55 -10.12
N LEU A 13 4.29 17.08 -9.79
CA LEU A 13 5.58 16.39 -9.98
C LEU A 13 5.99 15.49 -8.79
N GLY A 14 5.45 15.71 -7.60
CA GLY A 14 5.81 14.93 -6.40
C GLY A 14 5.10 13.58 -6.24
N HIS A 15 4.08 13.29 -7.05
CA HIS A 15 3.20 12.13 -6.85
C HIS A 15 3.67 10.83 -7.54
N HIS A 16 4.60 10.90 -8.50
CA HIS A 16 4.98 9.73 -9.31
C HIS A 16 6.17 8.94 -8.78
N ASP A 17 7.02 9.53 -7.93
CA ASP A 17 8.19 8.82 -7.39
C ASP A 17 7.76 7.72 -6.40
N VAL A 18 6.68 7.96 -5.65
CA VAL A 18 6.24 7.04 -4.59
C VAL A 18 5.63 5.73 -5.09
N CYS A 19 5.27 5.65 -6.38
CA CYS A 19 4.73 4.44 -6.99
C CYS A 19 5.77 3.61 -7.74
N HIS A 20 7.04 4.03 -7.75
CA HIS A 20 8.12 3.26 -8.37
C HIS A 20 8.63 2.16 -7.42
N VAL A 21 7.83 1.09 -7.27
CA VAL A 21 8.16 -0.07 -6.43
C VAL A 21 8.44 -1.29 -7.31
N GLN A 22 9.57 -1.96 -7.06
CA GLN A 22 9.92 -3.20 -7.74
C GLN A 22 8.85 -4.26 -7.49
N VAL A 23 8.52 -5.04 -8.52
CA VAL A 23 7.39 -6.00 -8.50
C VAL A 23 7.46 -6.97 -7.31
N ASN A 24 8.66 -7.46 -6.98
CA ASN A 24 8.87 -8.40 -5.88
C ASN A 24 8.86 -7.75 -4.49
N ASP A 25 8.94 -6.42 -4.42
CA ASP A 25 8.98 -5.66 -3.16
C ASP A 25 7.61 -5.04 -2.83
N ARG A 26 6.60 -5.28 -3.67
CA ARG A 26 5.24 -4.76 -3.47
C ARG A 26 4.59 -5.40 -2.24
N THR A 27 3.98 -4.56 -1.42
CA THR A 27 3.11 -4.97 -0.31
C THR A 27 1.66 -4.68 -0.67
N ASP A 28 0.79 -5.67 -0.58
CA ASP A 28 -0.61 -5.57 -1.02
C ASP A 28 -1.40 -4.52 -0.24
N CYS A 29 -1.98 -3.56 -0.96
CA CYS A 29 -2.86 -2.54 -0.39
C CYS A 29 -4.34 -2.76 -0.77
N GLY A 30 -4.67 -3.85 -1.46
CA GLY A 30 -6.02 -4.07 -1.94
C GLY A 30 -6.43 -5.54 -1.84
N TRP A 31 -6.91 -6.06 -2.96
CA TRP A 31 -7.28 -7.46 -3.09
C TRP A 31 -7.07 -7.90 -4.53
N PHE A 32 -7.01 -9.21 -4.74
CA PHE A 32 -6.89 -9.78 -6.07
C PHE A 32 -8.05 -9.34 -6.98
N GLY A 33 -7.72 -8.79 -8.15
CA GLY A 33 -8.71 -8.31 -9.13
C GLY A 33 -9.33 -6.94 -8.83
N ILE A 34 -8.81 -6.20 -7.85
CA ILE A 34 -9.16 -4.78 -7.66
C ILE A 34 -8.84 -3.99 -8.94
N ASN A 35 -9.73 -3.07 -9.33
CA ASN A 35 -9.50 -2.21 -10.50
C ASN A 35 -8.65 -0.98 -10.10
N ASN A 36 -8.13 -0.28 -11.12
CA ASN A 36 -7.27 0.88 -10.94
C ASN A 36 -7.92 2.00 -10.09
N GLU A 37 -9.14 2.40 -10.42
CA GLU A 37 -9.86 3.48 -9.71
C GLU A 37 -10.03 3.15 -8.23
N THR A 38 -10.53 1.96 -7.91
CA THR A 38 -10.73 1.52 -6.51
C THR A 38 -9.41 1.38 -5.75
N CYS A 39 -8.32 1.00 -6.42
CA CYS A 39 -7.00 0.97 -5.80
C CYS A 39 -6.49 2.38 -5.45
N GLN A 40 -6.65 3.32 -6.40
CA GLN A 40 -6.21 4.70 -6.21
C GLN A 40 -7.05 5.45 -5.17
N ASP A 41 -8.36 5.17 -5.09
CA ASP A 41 -9.26 5.71 -4.07
C ASP A 41 -8.88 5.28 -2.65
N ARG A 42 -8.23 4.11 -2.52
CA ARG A 42 -7.61 3.66 -1.26
C ARG A 42 -6.29 4.37 -0.93
N GLY A 43 -5.86 5.30 -1.78
CA GLY A 43 -4.59 6.03 -1.63
C GLY A 43 -3.37 5.20 -2.02
N CYS A 44 -3.54 4.20 -2.89
CA CYS A 44 -2.49 3.26 -3.26
C CYS A 44 -2.08 3.32 -4.73
N CYS A 45 -0.96 2.67 -5.03
CA CYS A 45 -0.39 2.61 -6.37
C CYS A 45 -0.95 1.41 -7.12
N TYR A 46 -1.22 1.60 -8.41
CA TYR A 46 -1.71 0.55 -9.30
C TYR A 46 -0.74 0.34 -10.47
N ASP A 47 -0.34 -0.90 -10.72
CA ASP A 47 0.41 -1.31 -11.92
C ASP A 47 0.13 -2.77 -12.27
N ASP A 48 -0.60 -2.97 -13.38
CA ASP A 48 -0.98 -4.27 -13.95
C ASP A 48 -0.10 -4.69 -15.15
N THR A 49 1.05 -4.03 -15.36
CA THR A 49 2.00 -4.37 -16.42
C THR A 49 2.53 -5.80 -16.30
N TYR A 50 2.54 -6.37 -15.09
CA TYR A 50 3.09 -7.69 -14.79
C TYR A 50 1.98 -8.64 -14.31
N PRO A 51 1.58 -9.64 -15.11
CA PRO A 51 0.51 -10.57 -14.74
C PRO A 51 0.86 -11.43 -13.53
N ASP A 52 -0.16 -11.88 -12.80
CA ASP A 52 -0.04 -12.75 -11.62
C ASP A 52 0.81 -12.15 -10.46
N THR A 53 0.82 -10.82 -10.36
CA THR A 53 1.52 -10.07 -9.31
C THR A 53 0.56 -9.18 -8.52
N ILE A 54 1.08 -8.50 -7.48
CA ILE A 54 0.32 -7.50 -6.74
C ILE A 54 0.14 -6.27 -7.62
N TYR A 55 -1.09 -6.03 -8.05
CA TYR A 55 -1.41 -4.85 -8.88
C TYR A 55 -1.61 -3.61 -8.03
N CYS A 56 -2.28 -3.73 -6.88
CA CYS A 56 -2.53 -2.63 -5.95
C CYS A 56 -1.62 -2.72 -4.73
N PHE A 57 -0.69 -1.77 -4.60
CA PHE A 57 0.35 -1.83 -3.58
C PHE A 57 0.54 -0.50 -2.86
N TYR A 58 1.06 -0.57 -1.63
CA TYR A 58 1.36 0.62 -0.86
C TYR A 58 2.46 1.46 -1.54
N PRO A 59 2.28 2.80 -1.65
CA PRO A 59 3.34 3.70 -2.11
C PRO A 59 4.51 3.73 -1.12
N THR A 60 5.71 4.09 -1.58
CA THR A 60 6.91 4.20 -0.72
C THR A 60 6.77 5.21 0.42
N SER A 61 5.84 6.15 0.32
CA SER A 61 5.50 7.12 1.36
C SER A 61 4.53 6.60 2.43
N ASN A 62 3.93 5.43 2.23
CA ASN A 62 2.98 4.84 3.18
C ASN A 62 3.72 4.16 4.33
N LYS A 63 3.19 4.30 5.54
CA LYS A 63 3.70 3.69 6.79
C LYS A 63 3.78 2.15 6.75
N CYS A 64 3.03 1.52 5.84
CA CYS A 64 2.96 0.08 5.64
C CYS A 64 3.91 -0.45 4.56
N TYR A 65 4.63 0.44 3.86
CA TYR A 65 5.56 0.05 2.81
C TYR A 65 6.85 -0.60 3.37
N GLY A 66 7.33 -1.65 2.68
CA GLY A 66 8.69 -2.18 2.85
C GLY A 66 8.92 -3.02 4.11
N ILE A 67 7.87 -3.41 4.84
CA ILE A 67 8.00 -4.24 6.04
C ILE A 67 8.19 -5.69 5.60
N ASP A 68 9.40 -6.21 5.82
CA ASP A 68 9.72 -7.60 5.54
C ASP A 68 8.71 -8.53 6.24
N PRO A 69 8.08 -9.49 5.52
CA PRO A 69 7.09 -10.40 6.10
C PRO A 69 7.53 -11.13 7.37
N SER A 70 8.82 -11.47 7.48
CA SER A 70 9.39 -12.15 8.64
C SER A 70 9.56 -11.25 9.87
N ASN A 71 9.56 -9.93 9.67
CA ASN A 71 9.66 -8.92 10.73
C ASN A 71 8.31 -8.34 11.14
N ARG A 72 7.20 -8.77 10.53
CA ARG A 72 5.85 -8.28 10.86
C ARG A 72 5.52 -8.59 12.32
N VAL A 73 5.23 -7.54 13.08
CA VAL A 73 4.70 -7.65 14.45
C VAL A 73 3.19 -7.75 14.36
N ASP A 74 2.62 -8.84 14.88
CA ASP A 74 1.18 -9.08 14.84
C ASP A 74 0.42 -7.97 15.55
N CYS A 75 -0.44 -7.30 14.80
CA CYS A 75 -1.35 -6.27 15.29
C CYS A 75 -2.80 -6.76 15.26
N GLY A 76 -3.10 -8.03 14.95
CA GLY A 76 -4.48 -8.49 14.80
C GLY A 76 -4.80 -9.75 15.60
N TYR A 77 -5.60 -10.60 14.98
CA TYR A 77 -5.92 -11.95 15.44
C TYR A 77 -6.22 -12.84 14.22
N PHE A 78 -6.27 -14.15 14.43
CA PHE A 78 -6.51 -15.11 13.35
C PHE A 78 -7.87 -14.88 12.67
N GLY A 79 -7.86 -14.66 11.36
CA GLY A 79 -9.07 -14.43 10.55
C GLY A 79 -9.59 -13.00 10.56
N ILE A 80 -8.84 -12.04 11.14
CA ILE A 80 -9.16 -10.62 11.04
C ILE A 80 -9.28 -10.18 9.57
N GLN A 81 -10.29 -9.33 9.29
CA GLN A 81 -10.51 -8.79 7.96
C GLN A 81 -9.71 -7.50 7.73
N ARG A 82 -9.47 -7.16 6.46
CA ARG A 82 -8.69 -5.99 6.07
C ARG A 82 -9.24 -4.71 6.69
N GLU A 83 -10.54 -4.49 6.56
CA GLU A 83 -11.20 -3.25 7.02
C GLU A 83 -11.07 -3.08 8.54
N GLU A 84 -11.21 -4.16 9.32
CA GLU A 84 -11.03 -4.10 10.77
C GLU A 84 -9.57 -3.83 11.14
N CYS A 85 -8.61 -4.47 10.45
CA CYS A 85 -7.19 -4.23 10.69
C CYS A 85 -6.78 -2.78 10.37
N GLU A 86 -7.19 -2.29 9.20
CA GLU A 86 -6.78 -0.96 8.71
C GLU A 86 -7.53 0.16 9.44
N ASN A 87 -8.86 0.06 9.56
CA ASN A 87 -9.69 1.17 10.04
C ASN A 87 -9.87 1.16 11.56
N ASP A 88 -10.17 0.01 12.14
CA ASP A 88 -10.50 -0.05 13.58
C ASP A 88 -9.24 -0.13 14.44
N ARG A 89 -8.20 -0.80 13.92
CA ARG A 89 -6.93 -1.00 14.63
C ARG A 89 -5.81 -0.06 14.16
N GLY A 90 -5.98 0.58 13.00
CA GLY A 90 -5.02 1.55 12.47
C GLY A 90 -3.72 0.93 11.96
N CYS A 91 -3.72 -0.38 11.70
CA CYS A 91 -2.55 -1.17 11.33
C CYS A 91 -2.47 -1.44 9.82
N CYS A 92 -1.43 -2.15 9.40
CA CYS A 92 -1.16 -2.52 8.02
C CYS A 92 -1.72 -3.90 7.72
N PHE A 93 -2.19 -4.14 6.48
CA PHE A 93 -2.76 -5.43 6.10
C PHE A 93 -2.22 -5.96 4.77
N ASP A 94 -1.72 -7.20 4.79
CA ASP A 94 -1.28 -7.95 3.61
C ASP A 94 -1.45 -9.46 3.84
N HIS A 95 -2.38 -10.06 3.09
CA HIS A 95 -2.75 -11.47 3.15
C HIS A 95 -2.06 -12.33 2.08
N THR A 96 -1.17 -11.75 1.27
CA THR A 96 -0.52 -12.44 0.14
C THR A 96 0.63 -13.36 0.57
N VAL A 97 1.13 -13.19 1.79
CA VAL A 97 2.21 -14.01 2.36
C VAL A 97 1.67 -14.92 3.46
N TYR A 98 1.90 -16.22 3.32
CA TYR A 98 1.45 -17.23 4.29
C TYR A 98 2.43 -17.41 5.46
N GLY A 99 1.91 -17.81 6.62
CA GLY A 99 2.72 -18.16 7.78
C GLY A 99 3.29 -16.96 8.56
N VAL A 100 2.83 -15.75 8.26
CA VAL A 100 3.20 -14.49 8.92
C VAL A 100 1.95 -13.73 9.35
N ALA A 101 2.12 -12.66 10.14
CA ALA A 101 1.01 -11.79 10.51
C ALA A 101 0.44 -11.07 9.28
N TRP A 102 -0.86 -11.22 9.04
CA TRP A 102 -1.56 -10.50 7.97
C TRP A 102 -1.95 -9.09 8.38
N CYS A 103 -2.32 -8.90 9.64
CA CYS A 103 -2.50 -7.58 10.24
C CYS A 103 -1.27 -7.26 11.08
N PHE A 104 -0.52 -6.23 10.75
CA PHE A 104 0.78 -5.96 11.35
C PHE A 104 1.00 -4.48 11.67
N GLU A 105 1.87 -4.19 12.64
CA GLU A 105 2.26 -2.83 12.98
C GLU A 105 2.97 -2.12 11.81
N GLU A 106 2.85 -0.81 11.73
CA GLU A 106 3.62 0.04 10.80
C GLU A 106 5.11 0.16 11.18
N PHE A 107 5.93 0.70 10.28
CA PHE A 107 7.30 1.07 10.62
C PHE A 107 7.30 2.17 11.69
N LYS A 108 8.05 1.96 12.78
CA LYS A 108 8.32 2.96 13.82
C LYS A 108 9.55 3.80 13.50
#